data_AF-A0A1E1F2T9-F1
#
_entry.id   AF-A0A1E1F2T9-F1
#
_cell.length_a   1.000
_cell.length_b   1.000
_cell.length_c   1.000
_cell.angle_alpha   90.00
_cell.angle_beta   90.00
_cell.angle_gamma   90.00
#
_symmetry.space_group_name_H-M   'P 1'
#
loop_
_entity.id
_entity.type
_entity.pdbx_description
1 polymer ?
#
loop_
_entity_poly.entity_id
_entity_poly.type
_entity_poly.pdbx_seq_one_letter_code
_entity_poly.pdbx_strand_id
1 'polypeptide(L)'
;MVRTVAVGVPGGFPGEDVEQGAAAGIMACLKALKPEDSALIDRAAAIVSAGGSDCRFLLKVRESARQIVEISTTIGAPPEPSRLYVSVTDKATGAYREAPPAKIQSYDDGVYLAGKVRIARSGVNLAPRASTMARLVVEQNPNAATWGIDEFVDAERPAMSGLLKFR
;
A
#
# COMPACT_ATOMS: atom_id res chain seq x y z
N MET A 1 6.20 -29.38 18.52
CA MET A 1 5.99 -30.05 17.23
C MET A 1 6.57 -29.15 16.16
N VAL A 2 7.72 -29.49 15.59
CA VAL A 2 8.41 -28.66 14.58
C VAL A 2 7.78 -28.98 13.22
N ARG A 3 7.10 -28.00 12.61
CA ARG A 3 6.62 -28.10 11.23
C ARG A 3 7.77 -27.72 10.30
N THR A 4 8.42 -28.72 9.72
CA THR A 4 9.43 -28.51 8.69
C THR A 4 8.71 -28.46 7.34
N VAL A 5 8.78 -27.32 6.64
CA VAL A 5 8.23 -27.17 5.29
C VAL A 5 9.40 -27.01 4.33
N ALA A 6 9.57 -27.95 3.41
CA ALA A 6 10.54 -27.84 2.33
C ALA A 6 9.92 -26.97 1.23
N VAL A 7 10.20 -25.68 1.23
CA VAL A 7 9.88 -24.80 0.10
C VAL A 7 11.19 -24.46 -0.58
N GLY A 8 11.37 -25.00 -1.78
CA GLY A 8 12.56 -24.79 -2.61
C GLY A 8 12.15 -24.63 -4.06
N VAL A 9 12.83 -23.71 -4.76
CA VAL A 9 12.76 -23.60 -6.21
C VAL A 9 13.58 -24.77 -6.79
N PRO A 10 13.03 -25.59 -7.71
CA PRO A 10 13.77 -26.71 -8.30
C PRO A 10 15.05 -26.22 -9.00
N GLY A 11 16.11 -27.04 -8.94
CA GLY A 11 17.35 -26.74 -9.66
C GLY A 11 17.14 -26.76 -11.19
N GLY A 12 17.49 -25.67 -11.87
CA GLY A 12 17.42 -25.54 -13.34
C GLY A 12 16.47 -24.47 -13.89
N PHE A 13 16.01 -23.51 -13.06
CA PHE A 13 14.99 -22.52 -13.43
C PHE A 13 15.54 -21.37 -14.30
N PRO A 14 15.20 -21.25 -15.61
CA PRO A 14 15.56 -20.11 -16.46
C PRO A 14 14.48 -19.00 -16.41
N GLY A 15 14.79 -17.82 -16.99
CA GLY A 15 14.06 -16.55 -16.86
C GLY A 15 12.55 -16.53 -17.15
N GLU A 16 11.90 -15.41 -16.78
CA GLU A 16 10.44 -15.12 -16.70
C GLU A 16 9.62 -16.07 -15.82
N ASP A 17 9.88 -17.38 -15.82
CA ASP A 17 9.24 -18.35 -14.95
C ASP A 17 9.65 -18.18 -13.48
N VAL A 18 10.82 -17.59 -13.20
CA VAL A 18 11.37 -17.38 -11.84
C VAL A 18 10.44 -16.59 -10.93
N GLU A 19 9.85 -15.51 -11.42
CA GLU A 19 8.99 -14.64 -10.60
C GLU A 19 7.66 -15.32 -10.29
N GLN A 20 7.07 -16.02 -11.27
CA GLN A 20 5.85 -16.79 -11.07
C GLN A 20 6.10 -17.99 -10.13
N GLY A 21 7.22 -18.69 -10.30
CA GLY A 21 7.63 -19.78 -9.43
C GLY A 21 7.92 -19.31 -8.00
N ALA A 22 8.57 -18.16 -7.84
CA ALA A 22 8.80 -17.54 -6.54
C ALA A 22 7.50 -17.10 -5.88
N ALA A 23 6.59 -16.46 -6.63
CA ALA A 23 5.26 -16.09 -6.14
C ALA A 23 4.46 -17.31 -5.69
N ALA A 24 4.43 -18.38 -6.51
CA ALA A 24 3.76 -19.63 -6.17
C ALA A 24 4.37 -20.29 -4.92
N GLY A 25 5.71 -20.28 -4.80
CA GLY A 25 6.43 -20.77 -3.63
C GLY A 25 6.10 -19.99 -2.36
N ILE A 26 6.09 -18.65 -2.42
CA ILE A 26 5.70 -17.78 -1.30
C ILE A 26 4.26 -18.05 -0.89
N MET A 27 3.35 -18.18 -1.86
CA MET A 27 1.94 -18.50 -1.60
C MET A 27 1.78 -19.86 -0.91
N ALA A 28 2.52 -20.88 -1.36
CA ALA A 28 2.54 -22.19 -0.73
C ALA A 28 3.08 -22.12 0.71
N CYS A 29 4.19 -21.40 0.94
CA CYS A 29 4.73 -21.10 2.27
C CYS A 29 3.67 -20.48 3.18
N LEU A 30 3.02 -19.40 2.73
CA LEU A 30 2.05 -18.66 3.53
C LEU A 30 0.85 -19.53 3.92
N LYS A 31 0.31 -20.30 2.99
CA LYS A 31 -0.80 -21.23 3.27
C LYS A 31 -0.38 -22.36 4.20
N ALA A 32 0.85 -22.86 4.12
CA ALA A 32 1.36 -23.86 5.04
C ALA A 32 1.54 -23.32 6.47
N LEU A 33 1.95 -22.05 6.60
CA LEU A 33 2.11 -21.38 7.90
C LEU A 33 0.77 -20.95 8.51
N LYS A 34 -0.19 -20.57 7.67
CA LYS A 34 -1.52 -20.03 8.05
C LYS A 34 -2.65 -20.69 7.25
N PRO A 35 -2.88 -22.01 7.46
CA PRO A 35 -3.89 -22.74 6.70
C PRO A 35 -5.30 -22.16 6.89
N GLU A 36 -5.61 -21.63 8.07
CA GLU A 36 -6.88 -20.94 8.37
C GLU A 36 -7.16 -19.72 7.49
N ASP A 37 -6.11 -19.08 6.96
CA ASP A 37 -6.20 -17.86 6.14
C ASP A 37 -6.09 -18.16 4.64
N SER A 38 -6.09 -19.43 4.20
CA SER A 38 -5.80 -19.80 2.81
C SER A 38 -6.67 -19.07 1.78
N ALA A 39 -7.98 -18.93 2.05
CA ALA A 39 -8.90 -18.22 1.16
C ALA A 39 -8.62 -16.71 1.10
N LEU A 40 -8.18 -16.12 2.22
CA LEU A 40 -7.77 -14.71 2.27
C LEU A 40 -6.48 -14.50 1.47
N ILE A 41 -5.52 -15.42 1.62
CA ILE A 41 -4.25 -15.42 0.90
C ILE A 41 -4.50 -15.51 -0.62
N ASP A 42 -5.38 -16.42 -1.06
CA ASP A 42 -5.76 -16.54 -2.47
C ASP A 42 -6.41 -15.28 -3.03
N ARG A 43 -7.34 -14.69 -2.28
CA ARG A 43 -7.97 -13.43 -2.68
C ARG A 43 -6.94 -12.29 -2.78
N ALA A 44 -6.00 -12.20 -1.86
CA ALA A 44 -4.95 -11.18 -1.90
C ALA A 44 -4.06 -11.34 -3.13
N ALA A 45 -3.65 -12.57 -3.45
CA ALA A 45 -2.84 -12.84 -4.64
C ALA A 45 -3.60 -12.52 -5.94
N ALA A 46 -4.90 -12.82 -6.00
CA ALA A 46 -5.73 -12.45 -7.15
C ALA A 46 -5.81 -10.93 -7.35
N ILE A 47 -5.95 -10.16 -6.26
CA ILE A 47 -5.97 -8.68 -6.32
C ILE A 47 -4.64 -8.14 -6.84
N VAL A 48 -3.51 -8.63 -6.29
CA VAL A 48 -2.17 -8.20 -6.71
C VAL A 48 -1.91 -8.59 -8.17
N SER A 49 -2.29 -9.80 -8.57
CA SER A 49 -2.09 -10.28 -9.95
C SER A 49 -2.91 -9.49 -10.96
N ALA A 50 -4.15 -9.11 -10.61
CA ALA A 50 -5.00 -8.30 -11.46
C ALA A 50 -4.55 -6.83 -11.54
N GLY A 51 -4.05 -6.28 -10.44
CA GLY A 51 -3.61 -4.88 -10.37
C GLY A 51 -2.18 -4.64 -10.85
N GLY A 52 -1.32 -5.66 -10.87
CA GLY A 52 0.08 -5.53 -11.27
C GLY A 52 0.83 -4.45 -10.48
N SER A 53 1.66 -3.67 -11.18
CA SER A 53 2.40 -2.53 -10.63
C SER A 53 1.50 -1.39 -10.13
N ASP A 54 0.26 -1.32 -10.60
CA ASP A 54 -0.72 -0.30 -10.21
C ASP A 54 -1.54 -0.71 -8.98
N CYS A 55 -1.37 -1.96 -8.49
CA CYS A 55 -2.00 -2.42 -7.27
C CYS A 55 -1.60 -1.53 -6.09
N ARG A 56 -2.61 -0.93 -5.45
CA ARG A 56 -2.38 -0.05 -4.30
C ARG A 56 -2.63 -0.78 -3.00
N PHE A 57 -1.73 -0.58 -2.07
CA PHE A 57 -1.79 -1.16 -0.74
C PHE A 57 -2.29 -0.12 0.25
N LEU A 58 -3.47 -0.36 0.81
CA LEU A 58 -4.11 0.57 1.74
C LEU A 58 -3.35 0.60 3.07
N LEU A 59 -2.75 1.74 3.39
CA LEU A 59 -1.95 1.93 4.61
C LEU A 59 -2.80 2.44 5.77
N LYS A 60 -3.75 3.33 5.46
CA LYS A 60 -4.55 4.00 6.48
C LYS A 60 -5.87 4.50 5.95
N VAL A 61 -6.90 4.37 6.78
CA VAL A 61 -8.18 5.03 6.58
C VAL A 61 -8.45 5.95 7.76
N ARG A 62 -8.89 7.17 7.47
CA ARG A 62 -9.42 8.11 8.45
C ARG A 62 -10.80 8.55 8.03
N GLU A 63 -11.78 8.18 8.84
CA GLU A 63 -13.15 8.63 8.64
C GLU A 63 -13.49 9.85 9.49
N SER A 64 -14.29 10.73 8.91
CA SER A 64 -14.98 11.81 9.58
C SER A 64 -16.49 11.70 9.31
N ALA A 65 -17.26 12.65 9.83
CA ALA A 65 -18.69 12.72 9.57
C ALA A 65 -19.02 12.96 8.08
N ARG A 66 -18.17 13.70 7.36
CA ARG A 66 -18.43 14.10 5.97
C ARG A 66 -17.58 13.36 4.94
N GLN A 67 -16.41 12.86 5.34
CA GLN A 67 -15.38 12.40 4.41
C GLN A 67 -14.69 11.13 4.91
N ILE A 68 -14.25 10.30 3.96
CA ILE A 68 -13.32 9.20 4.16
C ILE A 68 -12.01 9.58 3.49
N VAL A 69 -10.91 9.54 4.23
CA VAL A 69 -9.56 9.77 3.70
C VAL A 69 -8.82 8.45 3.70
N GLU A 70 -8.30 8.07 2.54
CA GLU A 70 -7.56 6.84 2.32
C GLU A 70 -6.13 7.18 1.92
N ILE A 71 -5.16 6.49 2.52
CA ILE A 71 -3.75 6.59 2.16
C ILE A 71 -3.33 5.21 1.69
N SER A 72 -2.78 5.15 0.49
CA SER A 72 -2.29 3.91 -0.09
C SER A 72 -0.94 4.12 -0.75
N THR A 73 -0.21 3.02 -0.98
CA THR A 73 1.05 3.05 -1.70
C THR A 73 1.09 1.97 -2.76
N THR A 74 1.76 2.22 -3.88
CA THR A 74 2.23 1.12 -4.73
C THR A 74 3.54 0.55 -4.18
N ILE A 75 3.92 -0.63 -4.66
CA ILE A 75 5.25 -1.22 -4.45
C ILE A 75 6.00 -1.09 -5.77
N GLY A 76 6.89 -0.11 -5.88
CA GLY A 76 7.76 0.05 -7.04
C GLY A 76 8.82 -1.04 -7.10
N ALA A 77 9.03 -1.62 -8.28
CA ALA A 77 10.15 -2.52 -8.54
C ALA A 77 11.36 -1.69 -8.98
N PRO A 78 12.55 -1.83 -8.35
CA PRO A 78 13.74 -1.07 -8.74
C PRO A 78 14.01 -1.16 -10.25
N PRO A 79 14.28 -0.03 -10.94
CA PRO A 79 14.59 1.29 -10.39
C PRO A 79 13.38 2.21 -10.16
N GLU A 80 12.15 1.72 -10.35
CA GLU A 80 10.96 2.55 -10.23
C GLU A 80 10.63 2.88 -8.77
N PRO A 81 10.31 4.15 -8.46
CA PRO A 81 9.91 4.53 -7.11
C PRO A 81 8.51 4.01 -6.78
N SER A 82 8.27 3.77 -5.49
CA SER A 82 6.90 3.64 -4.98
C SER A 82 6.17 4.98 -5.05
N ARG A 83 4.84 4.93 -5.10
CA ARG A 83 3.99 6.13 -5.11
C ARG A 83 3.03 6.12 -3.93
N LEU A 84 3.00 7.22 -3.19
CA LEU A 84 2.07 7.47 -2.10
C LEU A 84 0.86 8.23 -2.65
N TYR A 85 -0.32 7.67 -2.41
CA TYR A 85 -1.60 8.21 -2.83
C TYR A 85 -2.41 8.66 -1.63
N VAL A 86 -3.07 9.81 -1.78
CA VAL A 86 -4.02 10.33 -0.80
C VAL A 86 -5.32 10.62 -1.54
N SER A 87 -6.40 9.98 -1.09
CA SER A 87 -7.72 10.18 -1.66
C SER A 87 -8.74 10.57 -0.62
N VAL A 88 -9.74 11.34 -1.05
CA VAL A 88 -10.87 11.79 -0.23
C VAL A 88 -12.15 11.35 -0.92
N THR A 89 -12.99 10.64 -0.18
CA THR A 89 -14.36 10.34 -0.58
C THR A 89 -15.31 11.23 0.20
N ASP A 90 -16.16 11.98 -0.48
CA ASP A 90 -17.29 12.67 0.15
C ASP A 90 -18.42 11.67 0.44
N LYS A 91 -18.88 11.58 1.69
CA LYS A 91 -19.88 10.59 2.11
C LYS A 91 -21.31 10.93 1.64
N ALA A 92 -21.60 12.19 1.38
CA ALA A 92 -22.94 12.62 0.97
C ALA A 92 -23.16 12.37 -0.53
N THR A 93 -22.13 12.61 -1.33
CA THR A 93 -22.20 12.50 -2.79
C THR A 93 -21.58 11.21 -3.34
N GLY A 94 -20.74 10.54 -2.55
CA GLY A 94 -19.92 9.41 -2.99
C GLY A 94 -18.73 9.81 -3.87
N ALA A 95 -18.53 11.10 -4.13
CA ALA A 95 -17.48 11.58 -5.03
C ALA A 95 -16.09 11.20 -4.50
N TYR A 96 -15.32 10.51 -5.34
CA TYR A 96 -13.94 10.11 -5.07
C TYR A 96 -12.98 11.06 -5.75
N ARG A 97 -12.10 11.66 -4.96
CA ARG A 97 -11.07 12.59 -5.45
C ARG A 97 -9.71 12.19 -4.93
N GLU A 98 -8.69 12.48 -5.72
CA GLU A 98 -7.31 12.10 -5.46
C GLU A 98 -6.38 13.29 -5.68
N ALA A 99 -5.40 13.44 -4.80
CA ALA A 99 -4.33 14.40 -4.99
C ALA A 99 -3.19 13.79 -5.81
N PRO A 100 -2.32 14.60 -6.45
CA PRO A 100 -1.18 14.08 -7.20
C PRO A 100 -0.33 13.13 -6.34
N PRO A 101 0.04 11.95 -6.86
CA PRO A 101 0.82 11.00 -6.09
C PRO A 101 2.21 11.53 -5.78
N ALA A 102 2.64 11.38 -4.53
CA ALA A 102 4.01 11.68 -4.13
C ALA A 102 4.91 10.48 -4.43
N LYS A 103 6.05 10.73 -5.10
CA LYS A 103 7.09 9.71 -5.29
C LYS A 103 7.83 9.51 -3.97
N ILE A 104 8.02 8.26 -3.58
CA ILE A 104 8.77 7.86 -2.38
C ILE A 104 9.79 6.78 -2.77
N GLN A 105 10.88 6.65 -2.01
CA GLN A 105 11.98 5.76 -2.41
C GLN A 105 11.59 4.29 -2.33
N SER A 106 10.85 3.92 -1.29
CA SER A 106 10.29 2.57 -1.13
C SER A 106 8.89 2.62 -0.54
N TYR A 107 8.15 1.51 -0.59
CA TYR A 107 6.81 1.44 0.03
C TYR A 107 6.86 1.57 1.56
N ASP A 108 7.99 1.23 2.20
CA ASP A 108 8.16 1.34 3.65
C ASP A 108 8.13 2.81 4.09
N ASP A 109 8.63 3.73 3.26
CA ASP A 109 8.52 5.18 3.49
C ASP A 109 7.06 5.59 3.67
N GLY A 110 6.16 5.03 2.86
CA GLY A 110 4.72 5.26 2.96
C GLY A 110 4.17 4.85 4.32
N VAL A 111 4.65 3.73 4.90
CA VAL A 111 4.25 3.25 6.23
C VAL A 111 4.71 4.22 7.34
N TYR A 112 5.88 4.81 7.19
CA TYR A 112 6.42 5.81 8.11
C TYR A 112 5.69 7.17 7.99
N LEU A 113 5.35 7.59 6.78
CA LEU A 113 4.63 8.82 6.48
C LEU A 113 3.14 8.74 6.92
N ALA A 114 2.49 7.59 6.76
CA ALA A 114 1.08 7.37 7.11
C ALA A 114 0.83 7.21 8.62
N GLY A 115 1.55 7.96 9.48
CA GLY A 115 1.45 7.87 10.93
C GLY A 115 0.09 8.33 11.49
N LYS A 116 -0.34 9.54 11.16
CA LYS A 116 -1.63 10.14 11.53
C LYS A 116 -2.14 10.97 10.36
N VAL A 117 -3.45 10.96 10.14
CA VAL A 117 -4.11 11.79 9.11
C VAL A 117 -4.83 12.92 9.82
N ARG A 118 -4.53 14.16 9.43
CA ARG A 118 -5.22 15.35 9.89
C ARG A 118 -5.96 15.97 8.71
N ILE A 119 -7.28 16.02 8.83
CA ILE A 119 -8.13 16.76 7.88
C ILE A 119 -8.20 18.20 8.41
N ALA A 120 -7.59 19.12 7.70
CA ALA A 120 -7.67 20.55 7.98
C ALA A 120 -8.73 21.19 7.08
N ARG A 121 -9.20 22.40 7.41
CA ARG A 121 -10.16 23.13 6.56
C ARG A 121 -9.63 23.38 5.14
N SER A 122 -8.31 23.46 4.98
CA SER A 122 -7.64 23.77 3.71
C SER A 122 -7.04 22.55 2.99
N GLY A 123 -7.15 21.33 3.52
CA GLY A 123 -6.55 20.16 2.88
C GLY A 123 -6.30 18.97 3.80
N VAL A 124 -5.47 18.05 3.32
CA VAL A 124 -5.08 16.82 4.03
C VAL A 124 -3.61 16.90 4.42
N ASN A 125 -3.34 16.68 5.71
CA ASN A 125 -1.98 16.63 6.26
C ASN A 125 -1.68 15.25 6.84
N LEU A 126 -0.56 14.68 6.42
CA LEU A 126 0.02 13.50 7.03
C LEU A 126 1.01 13.93 8.10
N ALA A 127 0.72 13.50 9.33
CA ALA A 127 1.69 13.56 10.39
C ALA A 127 2.44 12.22 10.43
N PRO A 128 3.76 12.22 10.25
CA PRO A 128 4.58 11.02 10.26
C PRO A 128 4.48 10.30 11.61
N ARG A 129 4.89 9.04 11.66
CA ARG A 129 5.03 8.30 12.93
C ARG A 129 6.04 9.00 13.85
N ALA A 130 5.89 8.84 15.16
CA ALA A 130 6.86 9.33 16.12
C ALA A 130 8.05 8.35 16.22
N SER A 131 8.95 8.38 15.24
CA SER A 131 10.19 7.58 15.25
C SER A 131 11.33 8.30 14.52
N THR A 132 12.58 7.96 14.84
CA THR A 132 13.78 8.49 14.16
C THR A 132 13.71 8.23 12.65
N MET A 133 13.31 7.01 12.26
CA MET A 133 13.14 6.64 10.85
C MET A 133 12.10 7.52 10.14
N ALA A 134 10.97 7.81 10.79
CA ALA A 134 9.95 8.64 10.19
C ALA A 134 10.39 10.10 10.01
N ARG A 135 11.28 10.63 10.87
CA ARG A 135 11.88 11.96 10.68
C ARG A 135 12.80 11.98 9.45
N LEU A 136 13.65 10.95 9.32
CA LEU A 136 14.54 10.80 8.17
C LEU A 136 13.75 10.70 6.85
N VAL A 137 12.69 9.89 6.83
CA VAL A 137 11.84 9.72 5.64
C VAL A 137 11.16 11.04 5.24
N VAL A 138 10.76 11.87 6.19
CA VAL A 138 10.16 13.19 5.90
C VAL A 138 11.20 14.15 5.32
N GLU A 139 12.43 14.15 5.84
CA GLU A 139 13.54 14.93 5.29
C GLU A 139 13.87 14.52 3.85
N GLN A 140 13.78 13.22 3.55
CA GLN A 140 14.00 12.67 2.22
C GLN A 140 12.83 12.90 1.25
N ASN A 141 11.61 13.11 1.78
CA ASN A 141 10.38 13.25 1.00
C ASN A 141 9.56 14.48 1.44
N PRO A 142 10.08 15.71 1.30
CA PRO A 142 9.45 16.92 1.84
C PRO A 142 8.07 17.22 1.23
N ASN A 143 7.81 16.72 0.01
CA ASN A 143 6.55 16.91 -0.71
C ASN A 143 5.52 15.81 -0.42
N ALA A 144 5.81 14.83 0.44
CA ALA A 144 4.95 13.66 0.70
C ALA A 144 4.19 13.77 2.02
N ALA A 145 3.82 14.98 2.45
CA ALA A 145 3.22 15.22 3.76
C ALA A 145 1.96 16.12 3.74
N THR A 146 1.80 17.00 2.76
CA THR A 146 0.73 17.99 2.75
C THR A 146 0.17 18.15 1.35
N TRP A 147 -1.17 18.16 1.26
CA TRP A 147 -1.91 18.43 0.04
C TRP A 147 -3.02 19.45 0.33
N GLY A 148 -3.08 20.50 -0.48
CA GLY A 148 -4.18 21.46 -0.53
C GLY A 148 -5.45 20.80 -1.07
N ILE A 149 -6.60 21.28 -0.64
CA ILE A 149 -7.90 20.73 -1.08
C ILE A 149 -8.16 20.91 -2.58
N ASP A 150 -7.56 21.94 -3.17
CA ASP A 150 -7.59 22.28 -4.60
C ASP A 150 -6.75 21.33 -5.46
N GLU A 151 -5.83 20.58 -4.85
CA GLU A 151 -5.06 19.56 -5.55
C GLU A 151 -5.88 18.28 -5.79
N PHE A 152 -7.02 18.10 -5.12
CA PHE A 152 -7.84 16.90 -5.24
C PHE A 152 -8.78 17.00 -6.43
N VAL A 153 -8.54 16.15 -7.42
CA VAL A 153 -9.33 16.06 -8.66
C VAL A 153 -10.17 14.79 -8.69
N ASP A 154 -11.29 14.80 -9.42
CA ASP A 154 -12.12 13.61 -9.60
C ASP A 154 -11.30 12.48 -10.23
N ALA A 155 -11.44 11.28 -9.67
CA ALA A 155 -10.67 10.11 -10.08
C ALA A 155 -11.52 8.83 -10.02
N GLU A 156 -11.06 7.79 -10.71
CA GLU A 156 -11.63 6.46 -10.57
C GLU A 156 -11.05 5.74 -9.36
N ARG A 157 -11.85 4.89 -8.72
CA ARG A 157 -11.35 4.10 -7.58
C ARG A 157 -10.36 3.05 -8.08
N PRO A 158 -9.14 3.00 -7.52
CA PRO A 158 -8.13 2.03 -7.92
C PRO A 158 -8.45 0.63 -7.39
N ALA A 159 -7.84 -0.39 -8.00
CA ALA A 159 -7.74 -1.71 -7.39
C ALA A 159 -6.88 -1.60 -6.11
N MET A 160 -7.50 -1.82 -4.95
CA MET A 160 -6.84 -1.71 -3.65
C MET A 160 -6.83 -3.04 -2.90
N SER A 161 -5.69 -3.35 -2.28
CA SER A 161 -5.65 -4.34 -1.20
C SER A 161 -6.48 -3.85 -0.01
N GLY A 162 -6.92 -4.78 0.84
CA GLY A 162 -7.45 -4.43 2.16
C GLY A 162 -6.43 -3.67 3.02
N LEU A 163 -6.90 -3.06 4.12
CA LEU A 163 -6.07 -2.29 5.04
C LEU A 163 -4.92 -3.13 5.60
N LEU A 164 -3.67 -2.72 5.33
CA LEU A 164 -2.47 -3.29 5.92
C LEU A 164 -2.37 -2.86 7.39
N LYS A 165 -2.56 -3.81 8.31
CA LYS A 165 -2.39 -3.60 9.75
C LYS A 165 -0.98 -4.01 10.17
N PHE A 166 -0.08 -3.04 10.27
CA PHE A 166 1.24 -3.25 10.88
C PHE A 166 1.08 -3.26 12.41
N ARG A 167 1.33 -4.41 13.05
CA ARG A 167 1.37 -4.54 14.52
C ARG A 167 2.66 -3.97 15.09
#